data_AF-A0A2P7SP49-F1
#
_entry.id   AF-A0A2P7SP49-F1
#
_cell.length_a   1.000
_cell.length_b   1.000
_cell.length_c   1.000
_cell.angle_alpha   90.00
_cell.angle_beta   90.00
_cell.angle_gamma   90.00
#
_symmetry.space_group_name_H-M   'P 1'
#
loop_
_entity.id
_entity.type
_entity.pdbx_description
1 polymer ?
#
loop_
_entity_poly.entity_id
_entity_poly.type
_entity_poly.pdbx_seq_one_letter_code
_entity_poly.pdbx_strand_id
1 'polypeptide(L)'
;MEFKSIIDIVSSISVIIGVPLAIFIFVFEQRKARANEEEEIHQLLADGYTDFLKLTLEHPDLKLQSKDATPNLSEEQTERMVTLFAILVALFERAYMVAYEEKMPPRKARHWASWEDFMREWCRREDFRNALPQLLPGEDPQFAVYIARLAAEEAAKATA
;
A
#
# COMPACT_ATOMS: atom_id res chain seq x y z
N MET A 1 3.53 47.60 46.50
CA MET A 1 2.55 46.51 46.66
C MET A 1 1.93 46.09 45.33
N GLU A 2 1.68 47.00 44.41
CA GLU A 2 1.12 46.72 43.07
C GLU A 2 1.91 45.69 42.22
N PHE A 3 3.24 45.80 42.16
CA PHE A 3 4.05 44.99 41.23
C PHE A 3 4.06 43.49 41.56
N LYS A 4 4.05 43.14 42.85
CA LYS A 4 4.01 41.75 43.30
C LYS A 4 2.67 41.09 42.97
N SER A 5 1.57 41.81 43.16
CA SER A 5 0.23 41.34 42.78
C SER A 5 0.11 41.13 41.27
N ILE A 6 0.68 42.02 40.45
CA ILE A 6 0.69 41.85 38.99
C ILE A 6 1.44 40.56 38.60
N ILE A 7 2.61 40.31 39.21
CA ILE A 7 3.39 39.08 38.96
C ILE A 7 2.61 37.83 39.40
N ASP A 8 1.98 37.85 40.58
CA ASP A 8 1.24 36.70 41.11
C ASP A 8 0.01 36.36 40.23
N ILE A 9 -0.69 37.38 39.73
CA ILE A 9 -1.82 37.21 38.79
C ILE A 9 -1.32 36.65 37.45
N VAL A 10 -0.23 37.19 36.90
CA VAL A 10 0.35 36.72 35.64
C VAL A 10 0.85 35.29 35.76
N SER A 11 1.50 34.92 36.87
CA SER A 11 1.93 33.53 37.12
C SER A 11 0.76 32.57 37.25
N SER A 12 -0.34 33.02 37.86
CA SER A 12 -1.54 32.18 38.00
C SER A 12 -2.21 31.95 36.64
N ILE A 13 -2.32 33.01 35.83
CA ILE A 13 -2.89 32.95 34.48
C ILE A 13 -2.00 32.11 33.54
N SER A 14 -0.68 32.24 33.62
CA SER A 14 0.23 31.49 32.75
C SER A 14 0.18 29.98 32.98
N VAL A 15 -0.05 29.52 34.22
CA VAL A 15 -0.25 28.09 34.52
C VAL A 15 -1.61 27.61 33.99
N ILE A 16 -2.67 28.40 34.20
CA ILE A 16 -4.03 28.07 33.74
C ILE A 16 -4.10 28.01 32.20
N ILE A 17 -3.33 28.84 31.49
CA ILE A 17 -3.27 28.84 30.02
C ILE A 17 -2.24 27.84 29.49
N GLY A 18 -1.09 27.74 30.15
CA GLY A 18 0.06 26.98 29.66
C GLY A 18 -0.21 25.48 29.58
N VAL A 19 -0.87 24.89 30.58
CA VAL A 19 -1.17 23.45 30.58
C VAL A 19 -2.19 23.09 29.49
N PRO A 20 -3.35 23.76 29.36
CA PRO A 20 -4.27 23.52 28.25
C PRO A 20 -3.65 23.77 26.87
N LEU A 21 -2.83 24.81 26.72
CA LEU A 21 -2.13 25.09 25.46
C LEU A 21 -1.14 23.98 25.12
N ALA A 22 -0.37 23.48 26.08
CA ALA A 22 0.55 22.37 25.88
C ALA A 22 -0.19 21.09 25.47
N ILE A 23 -1.32 20.77 26.13
CA ILE A 23 -2.17 19.63 25.75
C ILE A 23 -2.71 19.82 24.33
N PHE A 24 -3.19 21.02 23.99
CA PHE A 24 -3.70 21.32 22.66
C PHE A 24 -2.62 21.12 21.58
N ILE A 25 -1.43 21.70 21.77
CA ILE A 25 -0.30 21.54 20.83
C ILE A 25 0.08 20.07 20.73
N PHE A 26 0.16 19.34 21.85
CA PHE A 26 0.50 17.93 21.84
C PHE A 26 -0.50 17.09 21.03
N VAL A 27 -1.81 17.30 21.22
CA VAL A 27 -2.85 16.60 20.46
C VAL A 27 -2.79 16.98 18.97
N PHE A 28 -2.54 18.25 18.67
CA PHE A 28 -2.40 18.74 17.29
C PHE A 28 -1.20 18.09 16.59
N GLU A 29 -0.02 18.11 17.21
CA GLU A 29 1.19 17.48 16.68
C GLU A 29 1.03 15.96 16.55
N GLN A 30 0.40 15.29 17.53
CA GLN A 30 0.15 13.85 17.44
C GLN A 30 -0.80 13.49 16.28
N ARG A 31 -1.80 14.32 15.99
CA ARG A 31 -2.68 14.12 14.82
C ARG A 31 -1.93 14.35 13.51
N LYS A 32 -1.06 15.36 13.45
CA LYS A 32 -0.22 15.65 12.29
C LYS A 32 0.80 14.52 12.04
N ALA A 33 1.44 14.02 13.09
CA ALA A 33 2.40 12.92 13.02
C ALA A 33 1.76 11.64 12.45
N ARG A 34 0.57 11.26 12.91
CA ARG A 34 -0.17 10.11 12.35
C ARG A 34 -0.48 10.27 10.87
N ALA A 35 -0.90 11.47 10.45
CA ALA A 35 -1.19 11.73 9.04
C ALA A 35 0.06 11.64 8.15
N ASN A 36 1.22 12.04 8.69
CA ASN A 36 2.52 11.97 8.01
C ASN A 36 3.03 10.53 7.93
N GLU A 37 2.91 9.75 9.00
CA GLU A 37 3.28 8.32 9.02
C GLU A 37 2.48 7.51 7.99
N GLU A 38 1.17 7.78 7.85
CA GLU A 38 0.36 7.20 6.77
C GLU A 38 0.89 7.56 5.38
N GLU A 39 1.32 8.82 5.18
CA GLU A 39 1.87 9.27 3.90
C GLU A 39 3.23 8.62 3.60
N GLU A 40 4.10 8.46 4.60
CA GLU A 40 5.40 7.78 4.48
C GLU A 40 5.23 6.31 4.08
N ILE A 41 4.28 5.60 4.70
CA ILE A 41 3.93 4.22 4.34
C ILE A 41 3.48 4.14 2.88
N HIS A 42 2.60 5.04 2.46
CA HIS A 42 2.12 5.07 1.08
C HIS A 42 3.23 5.35 0.08
N GLN A 43 4.14 6.27 0.39
CA GLN A 43 5.32 6.56 -0.43
C GLN A 43 6.23 5.32 -0.53
N LEU A 44 6.53 4.67 0.59
CA LEU A 44 7.37 3.47 0.61
C LEU A 44 6.79 2.33 -0.26
N LEU A 45 5.49 2.09 -0.19
CA LEU A 45 4.84 1.09 -1.02
C LEU A 45 4.86 1.48 -2.51
N ALA A 46 4.61 2.76 -2.83
CA ALA A 46 4.66 3.28 -4.19
C ALA A 46 6.07 3.22 -4.80
N ASP A 47 7.10 3.50 -4.01
CA ASP A 47 8.50 3.35 -4.39
C ASP A 47 8.83 1.89 -4.68
N GLY A 48 8.39 0.96 -3.81
CA GLY A 48 8.53 -0.48 -4.04
C GLY A 48 7.88 -0.95 -5.35
N TYR A 49 6.70 -0.42 -5.70
CA TYR A 49 6.08 -0.71 -6.99
C TYR A 49 6.86 -0.11 -8.16
N THR A 50 7.36 1.11 -8.00
CA THR A 50 8.19 1.76 -9.02
C THR A 50 9.47 0.98 -9.29
N ASP A 51 10.10 0.45 -8.24
CA ASP A 51 11.31 -0.37 -8.37
C ASP A 51 11.01 -1.72 -9.03
N PHE A 52 9.86 -2.34 -8.73
CA PHE A 52 9.39 -3.49 -9.50
C PHE A 52 9.22 -3.16 -10.99
N LEU A 53 8.58 -2.02 -11.32
CA LEU A 53 8.41 -1.61 -12.71
C LEU A 53 9.77 -1.40 -13.42
N LYS A 54 10.74 -0.78 -12.75
CA LYS A 54 12.12 -0.66 -13.28
C LYS A 54 12.73 -2.03 -13.55
N LEU A 55 12.57 -2.98 -12.63
CA LEU A 55 13.05 -4.35 -12.82
C LEU A 55 12.38 -5.01 -14.05
N THR A 56 11.09 -4.79 -14.29
CA THR A 56 10.44 -5.29 -15.52
C THR A 56 11.00 -4.65 -16.80
N LEU A 57 11.49 -3.40 -16.75
CA LEU A 57 12.14 -2.74 -17.88
C LEU A 57 13.50 -3.35 -18.22
N GLU A 58 14.16 -3.98 -17.25
CA GLU A 58 15.42 -4.72 -17.46
C GLU A 58 15.18 -6.08 -18.16
N HIS A 59 13.92 -6.55 -18.19
CA HIS A 59 13.50 -7.79 -18.84
C HIS A 59 12.45 -7.54 -19.95
N PRO A 60 12.75 -6.72 -20.97
CA PRO A 60 11.77 -6.31 -21.98
C PRO A 60 11.30 -7.46 -22.88
N ASP A 61 12.10 -8.52 -22.99
CA ASP A 61 11.79 -9.73 -23.74
C ASP A 61 10.58 -10.49 -23.18
N LEU A 62 10.31 -10.36 -21.87
CA LEU A 62 9.15 -10.96 -21.20
C LEU A 62 7.84 -10.23 -21.48
N LYS A 63 7.87 -9.00 -22.02
CA LYS A 63 6.70 -8.18 -22.37
C LYS A 63 5.67 -8.05 -21.23
N LEU A 64 6.14 -7.87 -20.00
CA LEU A 64 5.29 -7.82 -18.80
C LEU A 64 4.34 -6.59 -18.75
N GLN A 65 4.61 -5.56 -19.55
CA GLN A 65 3.74 -4.38 -19.68
C GLN A 65 2.61 -4.56 -20.73
N SER A 66 2.61 -5.67 -21.48
CA SER A 66 1.50 -6.01 -22.39
C SER A 66 0.30 -6.57 -21.61
N LYS A 67 -0.90 -6.40 -22.16
CA LYS A 67 -2.14 -6.90 -21.55
C LYS A 67 -2.29 -8.42 -21.65
N ASP A 68 -1.75 -8.99 -22.72
CA ASP A 68 -1.87 -10.40 -23.02
C ASP A 68 -0.67 -11.18 -22.49
N ALA A 69 -0.89 -12.47 -22.24
CA ALA A 69 0.17 -13.39 -21.86
C ALA A 69 1.23 -13.48 -22.97
N THR A 70 2.50 -13.56 -22.59
CA THR A 70 3.59 -13.61 -23.56
C THR A 70 3.71 -15.02 -24.16
N PRO A 71 3.48 -15.21 -25.47
CA PRO A 71 3.50 -16.54 -26.06
C PRO A 71 4.95 -17.04 -26.25
N ASN A 72 5.14 -18.36 -26.20
CA ASN A 72 6.38 -19.05 -26.56
C ASN A 72 7.63 -18.61 -25.77
N LEU A 73 7.50 -18.41 -24.45
CA LEU A 73 8.66 -18.18 -23.58
C LEU A 73 9.56 -19.42 -23.51
N SER A 74 10.88 -19.22 -23.46
CA SER A 74 11.82 -20.27 -23.10
C SER A 74 11.68 -20.69 -21.63
N GLU A 75 12.29 -21.81 -21.24
CA GLU A 75 12.33 -22.24 -19.83
C GLU A 75 12.95 -21.16 -18.93
N GLU A 76 14.12 -20.63 -19.32
CA GLU A 76 14.79 -19.53 -18.61
C GLU A 76 13.89 -18.30 -18.48
N GLN A 77 13.20 -17.91 -19.56
CA GLN A 77 12.29 -16.77 -19.54
C GLN A 77 11.09 -17.01 -18.61
N THR A 78 10.59 -18.24 -18.57
CA THR A 78 9.49 -18.64 -17.69
C THR A 78 9.92 -18.55 -16.22
N GLU A 79 11.11 -19.06 -15.88
CA GLU A 79 11.66 -18.97 -14.51
C GLU A 79 11.83 -17.51 -14.05
N ARG A 80 12.37 -16.64 -14.92
CA ARG A 80 12.51 -15.21 -14.62
C ARG A 80 11.16 -14.54 -14.45
N MET A 81 10.19 -14.82 -15.32
CA MET A 81 8.84 -14.29 -15.22
C MET A 81 8.15 -14.70 -13.91
N VAL A 82 8.22 -15.99 -13.55
CA VAL A 82 7.65 -16.49 -12.29
C VAL A 82 8.32 -15.82 -11.09
N THR A 83 9.63 -15.60 -11.14
CA THR A 83 10.37 -14.87 -10.09
C THR A 83 9.90 -13.42 -9.97
N LEU A 84 9.69 -12.72 -11.10
CA LEU A 84 9.15 -11.37 -11.11
C LEU A 84 7.72 -11.32 -10.56
N PHE A 85 6.89 -12.31 -10.88
CA PHE A 85 5.56 -12.43 -10.29
C PHE A 85 5.63 -12.69 -8.78
N ALA A 86 6.57 -13.50 -8.30
CA ALA A 86 6.77 -13.70 -6.87
C ALA A 86 7.10 -12.38 -6.15
N ILE A 87 8.00 -11.57 -6.72
CA ILE A 87 8.34 -10.23 -6.18
C ILE A 87 7.09 -9.34 -6.13
N LEU A 88 6.29 -9.35 -7.20
CA LEU A 88 5.07 -8.56 -7.27
C LEU A 88 4.01 -9.01 -6.25
N VAL A 89 3.82 -10.32 -6.09
CA VAL A 89 2.87 -10.90 -5.12
C VAL A 89 3.27 -10.51 -3.70
N ALA A 90 4.56 -10.62 -3.34
CA ALA A 90 5.06 -10.20 -2.03
C ALA A 90 4.87 -8.68 -1.77
N LEU A 91 4.98 -7.85 -2.81
CA LEU A 91 4.67 -6.41 -2.69
C LEU A 91 3.18 -6.17 -2.44
N PHE A 92 2.31 -6.88 -3.15
CA PHE A 92 0.87 -6.81 -2.96
C PHE A 92 0.43 -7.32 -1.59
N GLU A 93 1.03 -8.39 -1.09
CA GLU A 93 0.82 -8.89 0.27
C GLU A 93 1.16 -7.80 1.28
N ARG A 94 2.35 -7.19 1.18
CA ARG A 94 2.75 -6.10 2.07
C ARG A 94 1.80 -4.91 1.99
N ALA A 95 1.38 -4.53 0.78
CA ALA A 95 0.40 -3.46 0.60
C ALA A 95 -0.94 -3.82 1.27
N TYR A 96 -1.40 -5.07 1.14
CA TYR A 96 -2.60 -5.57 1.81
C TYR A 96 -2.46 -5.48 3.33
N MET A 97 -1.39 -6.05 3.91
CA MET A 97 -1.20 -6.08 5.36
C MET A 97 -1.14 -4.69 6.00
N VAL A 98 -0.55 -3.71 5.30
CA VAL A 98 -0.28 -2.38 5.88
C VAL A 98 -1.37 -1.37 5.54
N ALA A 99 -1.97 -1.44 4.34
CA ALA A 99 -2.92 -0.44 3.87
C ALA A 99 -4.39 -0.92 3.87
N TYR A 100 -4.65 -2.23 3.92
CA TYR A 100 -6.02 -2.76 3.91
C TYR A 100 -6.65 -2.77 5.31
N GLU A 101 -7.88 -2.29 5.38
CA GLU A 101 -8.75 -2.29 6.55
C GLU A 101 -10.18 -2.49 6.04
N GLU A 102 -11.00 -3.29 6.73
CA GLU A 102 -12.39 -3.54 6.31
C GLU A 102 -13.22 -2.25 6.28
N LYS A 103 -12.90 -1.28 7.16
CA LYS A 103 -13.61 0.01 7.28
C LYS A 103 -12.63 1.17 7.25
N MET A 104 -12.42 1.73 6.07
CA MET A 104 -11.51 2.85 5.87
C MET A 104 -12.22 4.21 5.83
N PRO A 105 -11.60 5.29 6.34
CA PRO A 105 -12.02 6.65 6.00
C PRO A 105 -11.81 6.92 4.49
N PRO A 106 -12.55 7.88 3.89
CA PRO A 106 -12.52 8.11 2.44
C PRO A 106 -11.14 8.32 1.82
N ARG A 107 -10.21 8.95 2.55
CA ARG A 107 -8.83 9.17 2.08
C ARG A 107 -8.07 7.85 1.89
N LYS A 108 -8.07 6.98 2.91
CA LYS A 108 -7.42 5.66 2.86
C LYS A 108 -8.09 4.76 1.81
N ALA A 109 -9.42 4.77 1.75
CA ALA A 109 -10.17 4.00 0.75
C ALA A 109 -9.75 4.35 -0.69
N ARG A 110 -9.50 5.63 -0.97
CA ARG A 110 -8.99 6.07 -2.28
C ARG A 110 -7.58 5.56 -2.58
N HIS A 111 -6.68 5.56 -1.60
CA HIS A 111 -5.34 5.01 -1.77
C HIS A 111 -5.37 3.49 -1.99
N TRP A 112 -6.22 2.78 -1.23
CA TRP A 112 -6.43 1.35 -1.42
C TRP A 112 -7.02 1.02 -2.79
N ALA A 113 -7.96 1.83 -3.29
CA ALA A 113 -8.53 1.63 -4.62
C ALA A 113 -7.46 1.58 -5.71
N SER A 114 -6.42 2.43 -5.62
CA SER A 114 -5.29 2.37 -6.56
C SER A 114 -4.51 1.06 -6.49
N TRP A 115 -4.30 0.51 -5.30
CA TRP A 115 -3.67 -0.80 -5.12
C TRP A 115 -4.52 -1.94 -5.66
N GLU A 116 -5.83 -1.91 -5.39
CA GLU A 116 -6.76 -2.89 -5.95
C GLU A 116 -6.77 -2.82 -7.49
N ASP A 117 -6.76 -1.62 -8.07
CA ASP A 117 -6.66 -1.44 -9.52
C ASP A 117 -5.37 -2.03 -10.10
N PHE A 118 -4.23 -1.87 -9.43
CA PHE A 118 -2.98 -2.51 -9.83
C PHE A 118 -3.08 -4.04 -9.76
N MET A 119 -3.59 -4.60 -8.66
CA MET A 119 -3.79 -6.04 -8.53
C MET A 119 -4.71 -6.57 -9.63
N ARG A 120 -5.79 -5.85 -9.93
CA ARG A 120 -6.74 -6.20 -11.00
C ARG A 120 -6.08 -6.17 -12.37
N GLU A 121 -5.26 -5.17 -12.67
CA GLU A 121 -4.52 -5.09 -13.95
C GLU A 121 -3.67 -6.36 -14.17
N TRP A 122 -2.90 -6.77 -13.16
CA TRP A 122 -2.09 -7.99 -13.25
C TRP A 122 -2.96 -9.26 -13.29
N CYS A 123 -4.05 -9.28 -12.53
CA CYS A 123 -5.04 -10.36 -12.58
C CYS A 123 -5.76 -10.49 -13.93
N ARG A 124 -5.71 -9.50 -14.83
CA ARG A 124 -6.26 -9.64 -16.19
C ARG A 124 -5.37 -10.49 -17.09
N ARG A 125 -4.07 -10.59 -16.79
CA ARG A 125 -3.15 -11.44 -17.55
C ARG A 125 -3.35 -12.91 -17.18
N GLU A 126 -3.45 -13.76 -18.20
CA GLU A 126 -3.66 -15.20 -18.00
C GLU A 126 -2.44 -15.88 -17.35
N ASP A 127 -1.23 -15.52 -17.77
CA ASP A 127 0.02 -16.07 -17.23
C ASP A 127 0.19 -15.77 -15.74
N PHE A 128 -0.14 -14.57 -15.31
CA PHE A 128 -0.16 -14.20 -13.89
C PHE A 128 -1.18 -15.02 -13.10
N ARG A 129 -2.43 -15.13 -13.57
CA ARG A 129 -3.46 -15.94 -12.91
C ARG A 129 -3.06 -17.40 -12.78
N ASN A 130 -2.46 -17.97 -13.82
CA ASN A 130 -2.00 -19.36 -13.83
C ASN A 130 -0.81 -19.58 -12.88
N ALA A 131 0.00 -18.55 -12.63
CA ALA A 131 1.10 -18.60 -11.67
C ALA A 131 0.65 -18.41 -10.20
N LEU A 132 -0.51 -17.79 -9.93
CA LEU A 132 -0.95 -17.54 -8.55
C LEU A 132 -1.00 -18.81 -7.66
N PRO A 133 -1.55 -19.96 -8.09
CA PRO A 133 -1.63 -21.15 -7.22
C PRO A 133 -0.28 -21.65 -6.69
N GLN A 134 0.81 -21.44 -7.43
CA GLN A 134 2.16 -21.81 -7.00
C GLN A 134 2.86 -20.71 -6.19
N LEU A 135 2.41 -19.45 -6.31
CA LEU A 135 3.01 -18.29 -5.64
C LEU A 135 2.38 -17.95 -4.29
N LEU A 136 1.09 -18.26 -4.10
CA LEU A 136 0.36 -17.96 -2.86
C LEU A 136 0.70 -18.85 -1.65
N PRO A 137 1.23 -20.09 -1.78
CA PRO A 137 1.63 -20.86 -0.60
C PRO A 137 2.76 -20.18 0.18
N GLY A 138 2.48 -19.78 1.42
CA GLY A 138 3.44 -19.09 2.31
C GLY A 138 3.11 -17.62 2.55
N GLU A 139 2.26 -17.03 1.72
CA GLU A 139 1.73 -15.68 1.88
C GLU A 139 0.59 -15.65 2.93
N ASP A 140 0.22 -14.45 3.36
CA ASP A 140 -0.90 -14.23 4.27
C ASP A 140 -2.20 -14.88 3.74
N PRO A 141 -2.91 -15.71 4.55
CA PRO A 141 -4.10 -16.40 4.10
C PRO A 141 -5.25 -15.47 3.68
N GLN A 142 -5.40 -14.28 4.29
CA GLN A 142 -6.46 -13.34 3.94
C GLN A 142 -6.14 -12.67 2.60
N PHE A 143 -4.87 -12.28 2.40
CA PHE A 143 -4.39 -11.77 1.12
C PHE A 143 -4.55 -12.81 0.00
N ALA A 144 -4.17 -14.07 0.24
CA ALA A 144 -4.30 -15.14 -0.75
C ALA A 144 -5.75 -15.33 -1.21
N VAL A 145 -6.71 -15.33 -0.28
CA VAL A 145 -8.14 -15.36 -0.61
C VAL A 145 -8.56 -14.10 -1.38
N TYR A 146 -8.07 -12.94 -0.97
CA TYR A 146 -8.40 -11.65 -1.59
C TYR A 146 -7.96 -11.58 -3.06
N ILE A 147 -6.69 -11.85 -3.35
CA ILE A 147 -6.16 -11.79 -4.71
C ILE A 147 -6.69 -12.92 -5.60
N ALA A 148 -6.92 -14.12 -5.04
CA ALA A 148 -7.56 -15.21 -5.78
C ALA A 148 -9.00 -14.84 -6.21
N ARG A 149 -9.74 -14.13 -5.36
CA ARG A 149 -11.07 -13.60 -5.71
C ARG A 149 -10.97 -12.58 -6.85
N LEU A 150 -10.03 -11.63 -6.78
CA LEU A 150 -9.81 -10.65 -7.85
C LEU A 150 -9.47 -11.34 -9.18
N ALA A 151 -8.60 -12.34 -9.15
CA ALA A 151 -8.24 -13.15 -10.31
C ALA A 151 -9.46 -13.85 -10.94
N ALA A 152 -10.32 -14.45 -10.12
CA ALA A 152 -11.54 -15.11 -10.59
C ALA A 152 -12.54 -14.11 -11.18
N GLU A 153 -12.72 -12.93 -10.57
CA GLU A 153 -13.58 -11.86 -11.09
C GLU A 153 -13.11 -11.35 -12.46
N GLU A 154 -11.81 -11.11 -12.63
CA GLU A 154 -11.29 -10.64 -13.93
C GLU A 154 -11.30 -11.74 -14.99
N ALA A 155 -11.10 -13.01 -14.61
CA ALA A 155 -11.26 -14.14 -15.53
C ALA A 155 -12.71 -14.30 -16.03
N ALA A 156 -13.70 -14.11 -15.14
CA ALA A 156 -15.11 -14.13 -15.51
C ALA A 156 -15.48 -12.98 -16.46
N LYS A 157 -14.91 -11.78 -16.27
CA LYS A 157 -15.13 -10.64 -17.18
C LYS A 157 -14.52 -10.85 -18.56
N ALA A 158 -13.39 -11.56 -18.66
CA ALA A 158 -12.75 -11.84 -19.94
C ALA A 158 -13.50 -12.89 -20.79
N THR A 159 -14.39 -13.68 -20.17
CA THR A 159 -15.17 -14.75 -20.81
C THR A 159 -16.60 -14.36 -21.15
N ALA A 160 -17.07 -13.20 -20.69
CA ALA A 160 -18.40 -12.64 -20.95
C ALA A 160 -18.39 -11.72 -22.18
#